data_AF-A0A532CRS2-F1
#
_entry.id   AF-A0A532CRS2-F1
#
_cell.length_a   1.000
_cell.length_b   1.000
_cell.length_c   1.000
_cell.angle_alpha   90.00
_cell.angle_beta   90.00
_cell.angle_gamma   90.00
#
_symmetry.space_group_name_H-M   'P 1'
#
loop_
_entity.id
_entity.type
_entity.pdbx_description
1 polymer ?
#
loop_
_entity_poly.entity_id
_entity_poly.type
_entity_poly.pdbx_seq_one_letter_code
_entity_poly.pdbx_strand_id
1 'polypeptide(L)' 'MIKTFADKRTRNLYKNGKSKRFPPDMWERALRKLERDRMGQHSISINDQWRICFRFKNGDAYDVEITDYH' A
#
# COMPACT_ATOMS: atom_id res chain seq x y z
N MET A 1 10.60 6.52 3.24
CA MET A 1 10.56 5.04 3.36
C MET A 1 9.29 4.61 4.12
N ILE A 2 8.79 3.38 3.96
CA ILE A 2 7.64 2.89 4.76
C ILE A 2 8.10 2.54 6.17
N LYS A 3 7.42 3.07 7.19
CA LYS A 3 7.76 2.89 8.61
C LYS A 3 6.74 2.02 9.35
N THR A 4 5.45 2.27 9.15
CA THR A 4 4.38 1.52 9.82
C THR A 4 3.27 1.11 8.84
N PHE A 5 2.56 0.05 9.21
CA PHE A 5 1.39 -0.47 8.48
C PHE A 5 0.19 -0.43 9.41
N ALA A 6 -0.95 0.04 8.92
CA ALA A 6 -2.18 0.09 9.69
C ALA A 6 -2.72 -1.32 9.98
N ASP A 7 -2.49 -2.27 9.06
CA ASP A 7 -2.98 -3.63 9.18
C ASP A 7 -1.92 -4.71 8.88
N LYS A 8 -2.14 -5.90 9.44
CA LYS A 8 -1.22 -7.05 9.28
C LYS A 8 -1.21 -7.59 7.84
N ARG A 9 -2.27 -7.41 7.07
CA ARG A 9 -2.42 -8.00 5.72
C ARG A 9 -1.61 -7.20 4.71
N THR A 10 -1.66 -5.87 4.75
CA THR A 10 -0.78 -5.01 3.94
C THR A 10 0.68 -5.24 4.30
N ARG A 11 0.99 -5.38 5.60
CA ARG A 11 2.35 -5.76 6.04
C ARG A 11 2.81 -7.11 5.46
N ASN A 12 1.94 -8.12 5.51
CA ASN A 12 2.27 -9.46 4.99
C ASN A 12 2.43 -9.45 3.48
N LEU A 13 1.61 -8.67 2.76
CA LEU A 13 1.78 -8.46 1.33
C LEU A 13 3.14 -7.83 1.02
N TYR A 14 3.51 -6.77 1.74
CA TYR A 14 4.80 -6.10 1.55
C TYR A 14 6.00 -7.01 1.86
N LYS A 15 5.93 -7.83 2.92
CA LYS A 15 7.02 -8.71 3.34
C LYS A 15 7.14 -10.00 2.53
N ASN A 16 6.02 -10.63 2.21
CA ASN A 16 5.98 -11.99 1.65
C ASN A 16 5.51 -12.00 0.18
N GLY A 17 5.13 -10.84 -0.36
CA GLY A 17 4.63 -10.69 -1.73
C GLY A 17 3.21 -11.23 -1.97
N LYS A 18 2.52 -11.77 -0.95
CA LYS A 18 1.22 -12.43 -1.11
C LYS A 18 0.26 -12.16 0.05
N SER A 19 -1.03 -12.05 -0.25
CA SER A 19 -2.09 -11.94 0.76
C SER A 19 -3.40 -12.56 0.26
N LYS A 20 -3.99 -13.46 1.06
CA LYS A 20 -5.25 -14.14 0.72
C LYS A 20 -6.46 -13.20 0.56
N ARG A 21 -6.37 -11.97 1.05
CA ARG A 21 -7.47 -10.98 0.95
C ARG A 21 -7.59 -10.38 -0.45
N PHE A 22 -6.50 -10.38 -1.20
CA PHE A 22 -6.41 -9.62 -2.44
C PHE A 22 -6.27 -10.56 -3.63
N PRO A 23 -6.84 -10.22 -4.80
CA PRO A 23 -6.62 -10.95 -6.04
C PRO A 23 -5.11 -11.07 -6.37
N PRO A 24 -4.65 -12.19 -6.96
CA PRO A 24 -3.23 -12.37 -7.28
C PRO A 24 -2.62 -11.28 -8.17
N ASP A 25 -3.37 -10.79 -9.15
CA ASP A 25 -2.95 -9.72 -10.06
C ASP A 25 -2.80 -8.36 -9.35
N MET A 26 -3.44 -8.19 -8.20
CA MET A 26 -3.34 -6.98 -7.38
C MET A 26 -2.01 -6.94 -6.61
N TRP A 27 -1.45 -8.09 -6.21
CA TRP A 27 -0.24 -8.15 -5.39
C TRP A 27 0.94 -7.44 -6.05
N GLU A 28 1.24 -7.78 -7.30
CA GLU A 28 2.35 -7.18 -8.05
C GLU A 28 2.13 -5.67 -8.27
N ARG A 29 0.89 -5.27 -8.58
CA ARG A 29 0.55 -3.86 -8.78
C ARG A 29 0.74 -3.06 -7.51
N ALA A 30 0.31 -3.59 -6.36
CA ALA A 30 0.48 -2.94 -5.07
C ALA A 30 1.96 -2.79 -4.71
N LEU A 31 2.76 -3.86 -4.85
CA LEU A 31 4.21 -3.83 -4.58
C LEU A 31 4.92 -2.77 -5.41
N ARG A 32 4.67 -2.75 -6.72
CA ARG A 32 5.25 -1.74 -7.63
C ARG A 32 4.89 -0.30 -7.25
N LYS A 33 3.74 -0.09 -6.62
CA LYS A 33 3.30 1.24 -6.16
C LYS A 33 3.93 1.61 -4.82
N LEU A 34 4.12 0.64 -3.91
CA LEU A 34 4.78 0.84 -2.61
C LEU A 34 6.27 1.17 -2.74
N GLU A 35 6.92 0.75 -3.83
CA GLU A 35 8.31 1.07 -4.14
C GLU A 35 8.52 2.46 -4.75
N ARG A 36 7.45 3.13 -5.20
CA ARG A 36 7.55 4.46 -5.82
C ARG A 36 7.56 5.57 -4.78
N ASP A 37 8.49 6.51 -4.93
CA ASP A 37 8.48 7.73 -4.15
C ASP A 37 7.33 8.66 -4.59
N ARG A 38 6.58 9.14 -3.60
CA ARG A 38 5.31 9.88 -3.76
C ARG A 38 5.24 10.97 -2.69
N MET A 39 6.19 11.91 -2.72
CA MET A 39 6.17 13.05 -1.81
C MET A 39 4.87 13.85 -1.95
N GLY A 40 4.23 14.17 -0.83
CA GLY A 40 3.04 15.02 -0.76
C GLY A 40 1.70 14.35 -1.10
N GLN A 41 1.68 13.06 -1.46
CA GLN A 41 0.43 12.30 -1.63
C GLN A 41 0.08 11.54 -0.34
N HIS A 42 -1.22 11.42 -0.05
CA HIS A 42 -1.75 10.60 1.07
C HIS A 42 -2.37 9.27 0.60
N SER A 43 -2.52 9.09 -0.72
CA SER A 43 -2.98 7.84 -1.29
C SER A 43 -2.41 7.59 -2.68
N ILE A 44 -2.39 6.33 -3.09
CA ILE A 44 -1.97 5.87 -4.41
C ILE A 44 -3.00 4.90 -4.95
N SER A 45 -3.58 5.22 -6.11
CA SER A 45 -4.47 4.29 -6.81
C SER A 45 -3.68 3.13 -7.42
N ILE A 46 -4.15 1.91 -7.15
CA ILE A 46 -3.66 0.66 -7.75
C ILE A 46 -4.45 0.39 -9.04
N ASN A 47 -5.78 0.40 -8.94
CA ASN A 47 -6.76 0.31 -10.03
C ASN A 47 -8.06 1.03 -9.59
N ASP A 48 -9.17 0.78 -10.27
CA ASP A 48 -10.45 1.45 -10.00
C ASP A 48 -11.05 1.05 -8.64
N GLN A 49 -10.71 -0.13 -8.14
CA GLN A 49 -11.21 -0.67 -6.87
C GLN A 49 -10.26 -0.41 -5.70
N TRP A 50 -8.94 -0.51 -5.88
CA TRP A 50 -7.99 -0.57 -4.77
C TRP A 50 -7.11 0.68 -4.67
N ARG A 51 -6.94 1.18 -3.43
CA ARG A 51 -6.03 2.28 -3.11
C ARG A 51 -5.12 1.95 -1.93
N ILE A 52 -3.87 2.42 -2.01
CA ILE A 52 -2.95 2.45 -0.87
C ILE A 52 -3.15 3.79 -0.18
N CYS A 53 -3.49 3.80 1.11
CA CYS A 53 -3.61 4.99 1.93
C CYS A 53 -2.47 5.03 2.94
N PHE A 54 -1.94 6.22 3.21
CA PHE A 54 -0.85 6.40 4.17
C PHE A 54 -0.76 7.84 4.66
N ARG A 55 -0.12 8.03 5.81
CA ARG A 55 0.27 9.34 6.34
C ARG A 55 1.70 9.64 5.93
N PHE A 56 1.92 10.74 5.23
CA PHE A 56 3.27 11.19 4.88
C PHE A 56 3.75 12.22 5.90
N LYS A 57 4.91 11.96 6.52
CA LYS A 57 5.54 12.86 7.51
C LYS A 57 7.05 12.77 7.42
N ASN A 58 7.73 13.91 7.29
CA ASN A 58 9.19 14.01 7.30
C ASN A 58 9.89 13.08 6.28
N GLY A 59 9.34 12.91 5.07
CA GLY A 59 9.91 12.02 4.04
C GLY A 59 9.56 10.53 4.19
N ASP A 60 8.76 10.18 5.20
CA ASP A 60 8.40 8.80 5.51
C ASP A 60 6.89 8.56 5.46
N ALA A 61 6.53 7.33 5.09
CA ALA A 61 5.15 6.86 5.03
C ALA A 61 4.81 6.04 6.28
N TYR A 62 3.71 6.40 6.94
CA TYR A 62 3.18 5.77 8.14
C TYR A 62 1.76 5.26 7.89
N ASP A 63 1.38 4.25 8.66
CA ASP A 63 0.05 3.63 8.69
C ASP A 63 -0.42 3.24 7.29
N VAL A 64 0.48 2.62 6.54
CA VAL A 64 0.20 2.17 5.18
C VAL A 64 -0.86 1.07 5.20
N GLU A 65 -1.92 1.24 4.42
CA GLU A 65 -3.05 0.32 4.28
C GLU A 65 -3.48 0.20 2.82
N ILE A 66 -3.89 -1.00 2.38
CA ILE A 66 -4.61 -1.19 1.12
C ILE A 66 -6.10 -1.31 1.39
N THR A 67 -6.86 -0.36 0.86
CA THR A 67 -8.31 -0.21 1.03
C THR A 67 -9.04 -0.47 -0.28
N ASP A 68 -10.28 -0.99 -0.17
CA ASP A 68 -11.24 -0.95 -1.26
C ASP A 68 -11.87 0.45 -1.30
N TYR A 69 -11.89 1.06 -2.48
CA TYR A 69 -12.34 2.43 -2.74
C TYR A 69 -13.72 2.45 -3.43
N HIS A 70 -14.33 1.29 -3.67
CA HIS A 70 -15.72 1.17 -4.11
C HIS A 70 -16.68 0.82 -2.97
#